data_AF-A0A1M6Z5V8-F1
#
_entry.id   AF-A0A1M6Z5V8-F1
#
_cell.length_a   1.000
_cell.length_b   1.000
_cell.length_c   1.000
_cell.angle_alpha   90.00
_cell.angle_beta   90.00
_cell.angle_gamma   90.00
#
_symmetry.space_group_name_H-M   'P 1'
#
loop_
_entity.id
_entity.type
_entity.pdbx_description
1 polymer ?
#
loop_
_entity_poly.entity_id
_entity_poly.type
_entity_poly.pdbx_seq_one_letter_code
_entity_poly.pdbx_strand_id
1 'polypeptide(L)'
;MLYKQVSKSMGTKIIKSFFYINIILLTTMSSAQTVDIKVKFIKRYAYCNCIYVNNVRFDEKYLNDKFQISDKSIKEFIELGKITEHDREKIRSFTEKMAGGFYLIESPYYSESGSSNTITSMCLDFYESKELDKFIKKILKK
;
A
#
# COMPACT_ATOMS: atom_id res chain seq x y z
N MET A 1 33.01 -54.47 8.46
CA MET A 1 31.57 -54.13 8.27
C MET A 1 31.14 -52.81 8.91
N LEU A 2 31.77 -52.32 9.98
CA LEU A 2 31.40 -51.07 10.68
C LEU A 2 31.48 -49.77 9.83
N TYR A 3 32.44 -49.65 8.92
CA TYR A 3 32.62 -48.43 8.11
C TYR A 3 31.46 -48.11 7.15
N LYS A 4 30.74 -49.13 6.66
CA LYS A 4 29.64 -48.97 5.70
C LYS A 4 28.34 -48.47 6.36
N GLN A 5 28.19 -48.66 7.67
CA GLN A 5 26.99 -48.32 8.43
C GLN A 5 27.03 -46.86 8.93
N VAL A 6 28.24 -46.36 9.24
CA VAL A 6 28.47 -44.97 9.67
C VAL A 6 28.26 -43.97 8.53
N SER A 7 28.73 -44.27 7.31
CA SER A 7 28.55 -43.33 6.17
C SER A 7 27.08 -43.20 5.73
N LYS A 8 26.29 -44.27 5.83
CA LYS A 8 24.85 -44.27 5.51
C LYS A 8 24.02 -43.45 6.50
N SER A 9 24.40 -43.49 7.78
CA SER A 9 23.82 -42.69 8.88
C SER A 9 24.16 -41.20 8.76
N MET A 10 25.39 -40.88 8.34
CA MET A 10 25.85 -39.50 8.19
C MET A 10 25.26 -38.83 6.94
N GLY A 11 25.17 -39.55 5.82
CA GLY A 11 24.51 -39.05 4.59
C GLY A 11 23.01 -38.78 4.77
N THR A 12 22.29 -39.63 5.52
CA THR A 12 20.86 -39.40 5.82
C THR A 12 20.63 -38.22 6.76
N LYS A 13 21.54 -37.94 7.70
CA LYS A 13 21.50 -36.72 8.54
C LYS A 13 21.73 -35.45 7.72
N ILE A 14 22.67 -35.47 6.77
CA ILE A 14 22.97 -34.33 5.89
C ILE A 14 21.77 -34.04 4.96
N ILE A 15 21.18 -35.06 4.35
CA ILE A 15 19.98 -34.91 3.48
C ILE A 15 18.80 -34.34 4.27
N LYS A 16 18.55 -34.84 5.49
CA LYS A 16 17.50 -34.29 6.36
C LYS A 16 17.77 -32.82 6.71
N SER A 17 19.02 -32.48 7.05
CA SER A 17 19.43 -31.09 7.33
C SER A 17 19.17 -30.15 6.14
N PHE A 18 19.55 -30.55 4.92
CA PHE A 18 19.25 -29.79 3.71
C PHE A 18 17.74 -29.63 3.49
N PHE A 19 16.92 -30.64 3.77
CA PHE A 19 15.47 -30.55 3.64
C PHE A 19 14.87 -29.54 4.62
N TYR A 20 15.30 -29.53 5.89
CA TYR A 20 14.86 -28.54 6.88
C TYR A 20 15.29 -27.12 6.52
N ILE A 21 16.53 -26.93 6.04
CA ILE A 21 17.02 -25.61 5.60
C ILE A 21 16.19 -25.09 4.43
N ASN A 22 15.87 -25.92 3.44
CA ASN A 22 15.04 -25.53 2.30
C ASN A 22 13.60 -25.18 2.72
N ILE A 23 13.00 -25.90 3.68
CA ILE A 23 11.68 -25.55 4.23
C ILE A 23 11.71 -24.19 4.93
N ILE A 24 12.74 -23.91 5.72
CA ILE A 24 12.89 -22.63 6.41
C ILE A 24 13.10 -21.47 5.41
N LEU A 25 13.89 -21.68 4.35
CA LEU A 25 14.05 -20.68 3.29
C LEU A 25 12.74 -20.41 2.52
N LEU A 26 11.94 -21.44 2.23
CA LEU A 26 10.67 -21.26 1.52
C LEU A 26 9.67 -20.40 2.31
N THR A 27 9.59 -20.62 3.63
CA THR A 27 8.63 -19.91 4.50
C THR A 27 8.99 -18.44 4.71
N THR A 28 10.29 -18.14 4.82
CA THR A 28 10.78 -16.76 4.95
C THR A 28 10.58 -15.94 3.67
N MET A 29 10.83 -16.51 2.49
CA MET A 29 10.57 -15.82 1.21
C MET A 29 9.07 -15.54 0.99
N SER A 30 8.22 -16.50 1.32
CA SER A 30 6.76 -16.35 1.21
C SER A 30 6.24 -15.23 2.12
N SER A 31 6.78 -15.14 3.35
CA SER A 31 6.43 -14.09 4.31
C SER A 31 6.88 -12.70 3.84
N ALA A 32 8.09 -12.58 3.26
CA ALA A 32 8.58 -11.32 2.72
C ALA A 32 7.74 -10.81 1.53
N GLN A 33 7.35 -11.72 0.62
CA GLN A 33 6.50 -11.38 -0.53
C GLN A 33 5.11 -10.87 -0.10
N THR A 34 4.50 -11.48 0.92
CA THR A 34 3.19 -11.03 1.41
C THR A 34 3.22 -9.63 2.03
N VAL A 35 4.32 -9.26 2.70
CA VAL A 35 4.50 -7.91 3.25
C VAL A 35 4.63 -6.87 2.13
N ASP A 36 5.44 -7.15 1.10
CA ASP A 36 5.63 -6.24 -0.04
C ASP A 36 4.32 -6.00 -0.81
N ILE A 37 3.56 -7.07 -1.07
CA ILE A 37 2.24 -6.99 -1.68
C ILE A 37 1.28 -6.13 -0.83
N LYS A 38 1.27 -6.33 0.49
CA LYS A 38 0.42 -5.55 1.39
C LYS A 38 0.80 -4.07 1.41
N VAL A 39 2.10 -3.74 1.43
CA VAL A 39 2.60 -2.36 1.31
C VAL A 39 2.07 -1.71 0.03
N LYS A 40 2.18 -2.41 -1.11
CA LYS A 40 1.71 -1.92 -2.40
C LYS A 40 0.22 -1.58 -2.41
N PHE A 41 -0.62 -2.45 -1.85
CA PHE A 41 -2.07 -2.18 -1.76
C PHE A 41 -2.41 -1.07 -0.77
N ILE A 42 -1.68 -0.95 0.35
CA ILE A 42 -1.87 0.18 1.27
C ILE A 42 -1.51 1.50 0.59
N LYS A 43 -0.41 1.57 -0.17
CA LYS A 43 -0.06 2.78 -0.93
C LYS A 43 -1.15 3.15 -1.94
N ARG A 44 -1.64 2.17 -2.70
CA ARG A 44 -2.75 2.37 -3.67
C ARG A 44 -4.03 2.83 -3.00
N TYR A 45 -4.39 2.25 -1.86
CA TYR A 45 -5.51 2.69 -1.04
C TYR A 45 -5.35 4.15 -0.59
N ALA A 46 -4.16 4.54 -0.11
CA ALA A 46 -3.87 5.91 0.30
C ALA A 46 -3.98 6.90 -0.87
N TYR A 47 -3.49 6.52 -2.05
CA TYR A 47 -3.63 7.31 -3.28
C TYR A 47 -5.10 7.53 -3.67
N CYS A 48 -5.89 6.45 -3.74
CA CYS A 48 -7.32 6.57 -4.08
C CYS A 48 -8.09 7.37 -3.03
N ASN A 49 -7.76 7.22 -1.75
CA ASN A 49 -8.36 8.02 -0.69
C ASN A 49 -7.99 9.51 -0.80
N CYS A 50 -6.76 9.83 -1.17
CA CYS A 50 -6.34 11.21 -1.46
C CYS A 50 -7.17 11.83 -2.59
N ILE A 51 -7.33 11.12 -3.70
CA ILE A 51 -8.12 11.59 -4.85
C ILE A 51 -9.57 11.80 -4.43
N TYR A 52 -10.16 10.79 -3.76
CA TYR A 52 -11.55 10.83 -3.34
C TYR A 52 -11.83 12.04 -2.44
N VAL A 53 -11.06 12.20 -1.36
CA VAL A 53 -11.27 13.29 -0.38
C VAL A 53 -11.15 14.66 -1.05
N ASN A 54 -10.15 14.84 -1.92
CA ASN A 54 -9.96 16.13 -2.58
C ASN A 54 -11.03 16.41 -3.64
N ASN A 55 -11.46 15.41 -4.42
CA ASN A 55 -12.51 15.60 -5.40
C ASN A 55 -13.88 15.85 -4.75
N VAL A 56 -14.22 15.16 -3.65
CA VAL A 56 -15.45 15.44 -2.89
C VAL A 56 -15.44 16.88 -2.38
N ARG A 57 -14.34 17.31 -1.74
CA ARG A 57 -14.23 18.69 -1.23
C ARG A 57 -14.22 19.74 -2.34
N PHE A 58 -13.67 19.40 -3.51
CA PHE A 58 -13.72 20.27 -4.68
C PHE A 58 -15.16 20.41 -5.20
N ASP A 59 -15.88 19.30 -5.35
CA ASP A 59 -17.28 19.27 -5.81
C ASP A 59 -18.19 20.04 -4.84
N GLU A 60 -18.06 19.80 -3.53
CA GLU A 60 -18.77 20.53 -2.48
C GLU A 60 -18.49 22.04 -2.53
N LYS A 61 -17.22 22.45 -2.70
CA LYS A 61 -16.83 23.85 -2.63
C LYS A 61 -17.16 24.65 -3.90
N TYR A 62 -16.96 24.06 -5.07
CA TYR A 62 -16.96 24.81 -6.34
C TYR A 62 -18.09 24.42 -7.29
N LEU A 63 -18.70 23.24 -7.10
CA LEU A 63 -19.66 22.68 -8.05
C LEU A 63 -21.03 22.38 -7.40
N ASN A 64 -21.20 22.66 -6.11
CA ASN A 64 -22.42 22.38 -5.34
C ASN A 64 -22.83 20.90 -5.39
N ASP A 65 -21.87 19.98 -5.17
CA ASP A 65 -22.12 18.53 -5.07
C ASP A 65 -22.83 17.93 -6.31
N LYS A 66 -22.42 18.38 -7.50
CA LYS A 66 -23.09 18.04 -8.77
C LYS A 66 -22.61 16.73 -9.37
N PHE A 67 -21.36 16.34 -9.10
CA PHE A 67 -20.71 15.22 -9.78
C PHE A 67 -20.82 13.91 -9.00
N GLN A 68 -20.88 13.95 -7.66
CA GLN A 68 -21.08 12.78 -6.78
C GLN A 68 -20.34 11.52 -7.27
N ILE A 69 -19.01 11.63 -7.41
CA ILE A 69 -18.20 10.58 -8.04
C ILE A 69 -18.23 9.30 -7.19
N SER A 70 -18.70 8.20 -7.77
CA SER A 70 -18.66 6.86 -7.15
C SER A 70 -17.50 6.02 -7.70
N ASP A 71 -16.28 6.33 -7.27
CA ASP A 71 -15.11 5.47 -7.47
C ASP A 71 -15.16 4.24 -6.54
N LYS A 72 -14.81 3.05 -7.06
CA LYS A 72 -14.78 1.80 -6.28
C LYS A 72 -13.37 1.23 -6.08
N SER A 73 -12.32 1.88 -6.57
CA SER A 73 -10.94 1.41 -6.42
C SER A 73 -10.50 1.38 -4.96
N ILE A 74 -11.03 2.26 -4.11
CA ILE A 74 -10.81 2.15 -2.65
C ILE A 74 -11.26 0.78 -2.13
N LYS A 75 -12.46 0.32 -2.48
CA LYS A 75 -13.00 -0.98 -2.04
C LYS A 75 -12.17 -2.13 -2.59
N GLU A 76 -11.81 -2.06 -3.87
CA GLU A 76 -10.94 -3.04 -4.52
C GLU A 76 -9.61 -3.23 -3.77
N PHE A 77 -8.91 -2.14 -3.43
CA PHE A 77 -7.61 -2.24 -2.77
C PHE A 77 -7.69 -2.62 -1.30
N ILE A 78 -8.83 -2.35 -0.63
CA ILE A 78 -9.11 -2.91 0.70
C ILE A 78 -9.19 -4.45 0.61
N GLU A 79 -9.95 -4.97 -0.35
CA GLU A 79 -10.19 -6.41 -0.52
C GLU A 79 -8.90 -7.14 -0.94
N LEU A 80 -8.21 -6.64 -1.98
CA LEU A 80 -6.97 -7.23 -2.47
C LEU A 80 -5.83 -7.13 -1.44
N GLY A 81 -5.74 -6.00 -0.71
CA GLY A 81 -4.71 -5.76 0.30
C GLY A 81 -5.00 -6.40 1.66
N LYS A 82 -6.20 -6.99 1.85
CA LYS A 82 -6.70 -7.47 3.15
C LYS A 82 -6.46 -6.43 4.25
N ILE A 83 -6.77 -5.16 3.95
CA ILE A 83 -6.51 -4.04 4.85
C ILE A 83 -7.58 -4.04 5.94
N THR A 84 -7.17 -4.17 7.20
CA THR A 84 -8.09 -4.22 8.35
C THR A 84 -8.78 -2.86 8.56
N GLU A 85 -9.96 -2.84 9.18
CA GLU A 85 -10.65 -1.57 9.49
C GLU A 85 -9.77 -0.61 10.30
N HIS A 86 -9.15 -1.13 11.37
CA HIS A 86 -8.22 -0.35 12.18
C HIS A 86 -7.07 0.26 11.36
N ASP A 87 -6.50 -0.48 10.40
CA ASP A 87 -5.44 0.06 9.54
C ASP A 87 -6.00 1.09 8.55
N ARG A 88 -7.19 0.86 7.99
CA ARG A 88 -7.88 1.81 7.11
C ARG A 88 -8.10 3.15 7.79
N GLU A 89 -8.61 3.16 9.02
CA GLU A 89 -8.82 4.38 9.79
C GLU A 89 -7.52 5.16 9.95
N LYS A 90 -6.43 4.48 10.33
CA LYS A 90 -5.11 5.11 10.48
C LYS A 90 -4.60 5.69 9.16
N ILE A 91 -4.70 4.93 8.07
CA ILE A 91 -4.24 5.37 6.76
C ILE A 91 -5.09 6.58 6.29
N ARG A 92 -6.41 6.52 6.43
CA ARG A 92 -7.32 7.62 6.08
C ARG A 92 -6.99 8.89 6.87
N SER A 93 -6.88 8.82 8.20
CA SER A 93 -6.53 9.99 9.01
C SER A 93 -5.16 10.57 8.63
N PHE A 94 -4.19 9.72 8.30
CA PHE A 94 -2.89 10.18 7.82
C PHE A 94 -2.98 10.88 6.46
N THR A 95 -3.67 10.26 5.49
CA THR A 95 -3.88 10.83 4.15
C THR A 95 -4.63 12.16 4.22
N GLU A 96 -5.72 12.25 4.98
CA GLU A 96 -6.49 13.49 5.14
C GLU A 96 -5.63 14.60 5.75
N LYS A 97 -4.78 14.28 6.74
CA LYS A 97 -3.85 15.24 7.37
C LYS A 97 -2.79 15.75 6.39
N MET A 98 -2.21 14.87 5.58
CA MET A 98 -1.07 15.23 4.72
C MET A 98 -1.50 15.82 3.38
N ALA A 99 -2.62 15.37 2.82
CA ALA A 99 -2.99 15.59 1.45
C ALA A 99 -4.44 16.09 1.26
N GLY A 100 -5.24 16.20 2.33
CA GLY A 100 -6.66 16.59 2.22
C GLY A 100 -6.91 18.04 1.79
N GLY A 101 -5.87 18.86 1.68
CA GLY A 101 -5.96 20.27 1.28
C GLY A 101 -5.59 20.54 -0.18
N PHE A 102 -5.24 19.52 -0.96
CA PHE A 102 -4.79 19.69 -2.35
C PHE A 102 -5.85 20.32 -3.27
N TYR A 103 -7.14 20.14 -2.97
CA TYR A 103 -8.24 20.80 -3.70
C TYR A 103 -8.25 22.33 -3.62
N LEU A 104 -7.48 22.92 -2.69
CA LEU A 104 -7.34 24.37 -2.56
C LEU A 104 -6.22 24.95 -3.43
N ILE A 105 -5.37 24.09 -4.01
CA ILE A 105 -4.21 24.50 -4.78
C ILE A 105 -4.62 24.65 -6.24
N GLU A 106 -4.63 25.89 -6.72
CA GLU A 106 -4.89 26.18 -8.12
C GLU A 106 -3.66 25.83 -8.97
N SER A 107 -3.93 25.26 -10.13
CA SER A 107 -2.94 24.91 -11.12
C SER A 107 -2.39 26.17 -11.81
N PRO A 108 -1.06 26.31 -11.97
CA PRO A 108 -0.48 27.37 -12.77
C PRO A 108 -0.62 27.12 -14.29
N TYR A 109 -1.08 25.92 -14.68
CA TYR A 109 -1.22 25.55 -16.09
C TYR A 109 -2.48 26.15 -16.70
N TYR A 110 -2.37 26.56 -17.96
CA TYR A 110 -3.49 27.09 -18.74
C TYR A 110 -4.67 26.12 -18.76
N SER A 111 -5.88 26.67 -18.63
CA SER A 111 -7.14 25.94 -18.71
C SER A 111 -8.18 26.78 -19.44
N GLU A 112 -8.82 26.19 -20.45
CA GLU A 112 -9.84 26.85 -21.27
C GLU A 112 -11.12 27.16 -20.49
N SER A 113 -11.39 26.38 -19.42
CA SER A 113 -12.63 26.45 -18.63
C SER A 113 -12.48 27.25 -17.32
N GLY A 114 -11.37 27.97 -17.14
CA GLY A 114 -11.09 28.74 -15.93
C GLY A 114 -10.24 27.97 -14.93
N SER A 115 -10.46 28.18 -13.62
CA SER A 115 -9.65 27.58 -12.55
C SER A 115 -9.52 26.07 -12.71
N SER A 116 -8.28 25.58 -12.67
CA SER A 116 -7.95 24.16 -12.75
C SER A 116 -7.15 23.72 -11.54
N ASN A 117 -7.10 22.42 -11.30
CA ASN A 117 -6.32 21.84 -10.22
C ASN A 117 -5.48 20.67 -10.75
N THR A 118 -4.49 20.25 -9.97
CA THR A 118 -3.63 19.11 -10.27
C THR A 118 -3.76 18.01 -9.22
N ILE A 119 -4.97 17.83 -8.65
CA ILE A 119 -5.24 16.88 -7.53
C ILE A 119 -4.63 15.50 -7.81
N THR A 120 -4.86 14.95 -9.01
CA THR A 120 -4.33 13.64 -9.39
C THR A 120 -2.80 13.58 -9.29
N SER A 121 -2.11 14.60 -9.81
CA SER A 121 -0.65 14.69 -9.75
C SER A 121 -0.15 14.84 -8.32
N MET A 122 -0.77 15.72 -7.53
CA MET A 122 -0.39 15.92 -6.13
C MET A 122 -0.61 14.66 -5.29
N CYS A 123 -1.70 13.92 -5.54
CA CYS A 123 -1.92 12.62 -4.92
C CYS A 123 -0.89 11.57 -5.36
N LEU A 124 -0.41 11.62 -6.61
CA LEU A 124 0.66 10.73 -7.09
C LEU A 124 1.98 11.05 -6.38
N ASP A 125 2.32 12.33 -6.23
CA ASP A 125 3.51 12.75 -5.46
C ASP A 125 3.40 12.27 -4.00
N PHE A 126 2.22 12.36 -3.39
CA PHE A 126 1.96 11.81 -2.06
C PHE A 126 2.14 10.28 -2.03
N TYR A 127 1.65 9.56 -3.05
CA TYR A 127 1.85 8.12 -3.20
C TYR A 127 3.34 7.76 -3.25
N GLU A 128 4.18 8.58 -3.88
CA GLU A 128 5.64 8.36 -3.97
C GLU A 128 6.42 8.91 -2.75
N SER A 129 5.75 9.58 -1.81
CA SER A 129 6.39 10.26 -0.69
C SER A 129 7.07 9.30 0.30
N LYS A 130 8.23 9.73 0.83
CA LYS A 130 8.95 9.03 1.90
C LYS A 130 8.16 9.02 3.21
N GLU A 131 7.32 10.03 3.41
CA GLU A 131 6.44 10.20 4.55
C GLU A 131 5.41 9.07 4.59
N LEU A 132 4.74 8.80 3.46
CA LEU A 132 3.81 7.67 3.33
C LEU A 132 4.53 6.34 3.54
N ASP A 133 5.71 6.14 2.94
CA ASP A 133 6.48 4.92 3.11
C ASP A 133 6.87 4.66 4.58
N LYS A 134 7.32 5.71 5.29
CA LYS A 134 7.66 5.62 6.72
C LYS A 134 6.43 5.30 7.56
N PHE A 135 5.30 5.93 7.27
CA PHE A 135 4.04 5.68 7.96
C PHE A 135 3.58 4.22 7.77
N ILE A 136 3.59 3.71 6.54
CA ILE A 136 3.18 2.33 6.24
C ILE A 136 4.08 1.32 6.95
N LYS A 137 5.40 1.54 6.92
CA LYS A 137 6.35 0.71 7.67
C LYS A 137 6.05 0.70 9.17
N LYS A 138 5.64 1.84 9.74
CA LYS A 138 5.28 1.93 11.18
C LYS A 138 4.03 1.13 11.52
N ILE A 139 3.00 1.14 10.68
CA ILE A 139 1.75 0.40 10.96
C ILE A 139 1.90 -1.11 10.72
N LEU A 140 2.81 -1.53 9.84
CA LEU A 140 3.06 -2.95 9.54
C LEU A 140 4.07 -3.62 10.48
N LYS A 141 4.96 -2.86 11.12
CA LYS A 141 5.91 -3.35 12.13
C LYS A 141 5.28 -3.66 13.51
N LYS A 142 3.97 -3.92 13.55
CA LYS A 142 3.33 -4.43 14.76
C LYS A 142 3.93 -5.77 15.16
#